data_AF-A0A967I7P1-F1
#
_entry.id   AF-A0A967I7P1-F1
#
_cell.length_a   1.000
_cell.length_b   1.000
_cell.length_c   1.000
_cell.angle_alpha   90.00
_cell.angle_beta   90.00
_cell.angle_gamma   90.00
#
_symmetry.space_group_name_H-M   'P 1'
#
loop_
_entity.id
_entity.type
_entity.pdbx_description
1 polymer ?
#
loop_
_entity_poly.entity_id
_entity_poly.type
_entity_poly.pdbx_seq_one_letter_code
_entity_poly.pdbx_strand_id
1 'polypeptide(L)'
;ESWDQGKVILAWDGVLRGAQNFLDGQNLVLHEFAHQLDSETGHTDGAPLLGGSHSYRSWAEVLSEEFLELQEKSRRGRPTLMDEYGATNPAEFFAVATETFFEKPRQMAKHHTELFET
;
A
#
# COMPACT_ATOMS: atom_id res chain seq x y z
N GLU A 1 11.84 -4.62 -6.06
CA GLU A 1 11.83 -5.72 -5.08
C GLU A 1 12.64 -5.33 -3.85
N SER A 2 12.03 -5.45 -2.68
CA SER A 2 12.69 -5.39 -1.37
C SER A 2 13.14 -6.80 -0.98
N TRP A 3 14.40 -6.95 -0.58
CA TRP A 3 15.01 -8.24 -0.23
C TRP A 3 15.39 -8.26 1.26
N ASP A 4 15.41 -9.46 1.86
CA ASP A 4 15.64 -9.81 3.28
C ASP A 4 16.91 -9.25 3.98
N GLN A 5 17.65 -8.31 3.36
CA GLN A 5 18.86 -7.70 3.91
C GLN A 5 18.81 -6.16 3.92
N GLY A 6 17.62 -5.56 3.93
CA GLY A 6 17.45 -4.10 4.02
C GLY A 6 17.88 -3.36 2.76
N LYS A 7 17.80 -4.02 1.59
CA LYS A 7 18.16 -3.45 0.29
C LYS A 7 16.92 -3.28 -0.56
N VAL A 8 16.69 -2.05 -0.98
CA VAL A 8 15.66 -1.69 -1.94
C VAL A 8 16.27 -1.76 -3.35
N ILE A 9 15.73 -2.63 -4.21
CA ILE A 9 16.16 -2.76 -5.62
C ILE A 9 15.08 -2.16 -6.51
N LEU A 10 15.49 -1.18 -7.32
CA LEU A 10 14.60 -0.41 -8.19
C LEU A 10 15.04 -0.52 -9.64
N ALA A 11 14.07 -0.74 -10.53
CA ALA A 11 14.27 -0.53 -11.96
C ALA A 11 14.31 0.98 -12.24
N TRP A 12 15.42 1.48 -12.78
CA TRP A 12 15.64 2.91 -13.01
C TRP A 12 14.53 3.57 -13.85
N ASP A 13 14.06 2.89 -14.90
CA ASP A 13 12.97 3.40 -15.73
C ASP A 13 11.65 3.53 -14.95
N GLY A 14 11.42 2.66 -13.96
CA GLY A 14 10.28 2.76 -13.05
C GLY A 14 10.38 3.97 -12.13
N VAL A 15 11.58 4.24 -11.60
CA VAL A 15 11.85 5.44 -10.79
C VAL A 15 11.59 6.72 -11.60
N LEU A 16 12.07 6.77 -12.84
CA LEU A 16 11.85 7.92 -13.72
C LEU A 16 10.37 8.15 -14.03
N ARG A 17 9.60 7.07 -14.28
CA ARG A 17 8.16 7.17 -14.52
C ARG A 17 7.40 7.73 -13.30
N GLY A 18 7.62 7.16 -12.12
CA GLY A 18 6.96 7.63 -10.90
C GLY A 18 7.34 9.08 -10.54
N ALA A 19 8.59 9.48 -10.80
CA ALA A 19 9.02 10.87 -10.58
C ALA A 19 8.40 11.86 -11.58
N GLN A 20 7.99 11.40 -12.77
CA GLN A 20 7.40 12.25 -13.81
C GLN A 20 5.90 12.48 -13.61
N ASN A 21 5.18 11.53 -13.01
CA ASN A 21 3.75 11.62 -12.79
C ASN A 21 3.37 11.19 -11.37
N PHE A 22 3.26 12.16 -10.47
CA PHE A 22 2.95 11.91 -9.07
C PHE A 22 1.43 11.93 -8.76
N LEU A 23 0.60 11.64 -9.77
CA LEU A 23 -0.86 11.79 -9.70
C LEU A 23 -1.62 10.55 -10.22
N ASP A 24 -0.92 9.55 -10.77
CA ASP A 24 -1.55 8.32 -11.27
C ASP A 24 -1.71 7.24 -10.21
N GLY A 25 -1.12 7.43 -9.02
CA GLY A 25 -1.20 6.47 -7.92
C GLY A 25 -0.28 5.28 -8.11
N GLN A 26 0.77 5.43 -8.91
CA GLN A 26 1.74 4.37 -9.23
C GLN A 26 3.16 4.89 -9.04
N ASN A 27 3.78 4.52 -7.93
CA ASN A 27 5.11 4.94 -7.54
C ASN A 27 5.95 3.78 -7.02
N LEU A 28 6.80 3.24 -7.89
CA LEU A 28 7.71 2.14 -7.55
C LEU A 28 8.60 2.46 -6.34
N VAL A 29 9.00 3.71 -6.14
CA VAL A 29 9.84 4.06 -4.98
C VAL A 29 9.02 3.90 -3.71
N LEU A 30 7.85 4.53 -3.62
CA LEU A 30 7.00 4.43 -2.43
C LEU A 30 6.60 2.99 -2.14
N HIS A 31 6.26 2.23 -3.18
CA HIS A 31 5.88 0.83 -3.10
C HIS A 31 6.96 -0.02 -2.40
N GLU A 32 8.21 0.10 -2.85
CA GLU A 32 9.31 -0.72 -2.33
C GLU A 32 9.77 -0.25 -0.94
N PHE A 33 9.63 1.04 -0.64
CA PHE A 33 9.83 1.54 0.72
C PHE A 33 8.73 1.07 1.68
N ALA A 34 7.48 0.92 1.22
CA ALA A 34 6.42 0.34 2.03
C ALA A 34 6.73 -1.11 2.42
N HIS A 35 7.19 -1.93 1.47
CA HIS A 35 7.68 -3.29 1.76
C HIS A 35 8.84 -3.30 2.75
N GLN A 36 9.75 -2.33 2.65
CA GLN A 36 10.84 -2.20 3.62
C GLN A 36 10.30 -1.93 5.04
N LEU A 37 9.33 -1.02 5.19
CA LEU A 37 8.72 -0.71 6.49
C LEU A 37 7.93 -1.90 7.07
N ASP A 38 7.20 -2.64 6.22
CA ASP A 38 6.47 -3.85 6.62
C ASP A 38 7.45 -4.89 7.18
N SER A 39 8.55 -5.13 6.46
CA SER A 39 9.59 -6.11 6.83
C SER A 39 10.34 -5.81 8.13
N GLU A 40 10.32 -4.56 8.64
CA GLU A 40 11.02 -4.20 9.89
C GLU A 40 10.48 -4.95 11.11
N THR A 41 9.23 -5.41 11.05
CA THR A 41 8.60 -6.22 12.10
C THR A 41 9.06 -7.68 12.10
N GLY A 42 9.79 -8.11 11.05
CA GLY A 42 10.14 -9.51 10.79
C GLY A 42 9.02 -10.33 10.12
N HIS A 43 7.90 -9.68 9.77
CA HIS A 43 6.79 -10.26 9.01
C HIS A 43 6.50 -9.38 7.79
N THR A 44 5.83 -9.94 6.79
CA THR A 44 5.38 -9.21 5.58
C THR A 44 3.89 -9.44 5.43
N ASP A 45 3.11 -8.79 6.29
CA ASP A 45 1.67 -8.93 6.39
C ASP A 45 0.92 -7.61 6.18
N GLY A 46 1.61 -6.59 5.68
CA GLY A 46 1.07 -5.25 5.47
C GLY A 46 0.92 -4.44 6.75
N ALA A 47 1.59 -4.83 7.85
CA ALA A 47 1.56 -4.14 9.12
C ALA A 47 2.98 -3.67 9.51
N PRO A 48 3.35 -2.40 9.20
CA PRO A 48 4.64 -1.85 9.62
C PRO A 48 4.74 -1.72 11.15
N LEU A 49 5.85 -1.18 11.65
CA LEU A 49 5.99 -0.90 13.08
C LEU A 49 4.95 0.15 13.55
N LEU A 50 3.98 -0.29 14.34
CA LEU A 50 2.90 0.55 14.88
C LEU A 50 3.12 0.86 16.37
N GLY A 51 2.56 1.99 16.83
CA GLY A 51 2.74 2.57 18.17
C GLY A 51 2.17 1.79 19.37
N GLY A 52 1.85 0.49 19.22
CA GLY A 52 1.38 -0.38 20.30
C GLY A 52 0.26 -1.35 19.88
N SER A 53 -0.13 -2.24 20.79
CA SER A 53 -1.08 -3.33 20.51
C SER A 53 -2.48 -2.86 20.11
N HIS A 54 -2.92 -1.70 20.61
CA HIS A 54 -4.19 -1.10 20.20
C HIS A 54 -4.15 -0.66 18.72
N SER A 55 -3.06 -0.03 18.30
CA SER A 55 -2.85 0.38 16.90
C SER A 55 -2.82 -0.83 15.96
N TYR A 56 -2.16 -1.92 16.36
CA TYR A 56 -2.17 -3.16 15.57
C TYR A 56 -3.56 -3.75 15.37
N ARG A 57 -4.42 -3.72 16.39
CA ARG A 57 -5.79 -4.23 16.26
C ARG A 57 -6.61 -3.36 15.30
N SER A 58 -6.59 -2.04 15.51
CA SER A 58 -7.30 -1.08 14.65
C SER A 58 -6.84 -1.21 13.19
N TRP A 59 -5.52 -1.27 12.99
CA TRP A 59 -4.93 -1.44 11.66
C TRP A 59 -5.34 -2.75 11.01
N ALA A 60 -5.25 -3.88 11.73
CA ALA A 60 -5.62 -5.17 11.18
C ALA A 60 -7.10 -5.24 10.79
N GLU A 61 -7.99 -4.63 11.58
CA GLU A 61 -9.42 -4.55 11.27
C GLU A 61 -9.67 -3.75 9.98
N VAL A 62 -9.17 -2.52 9.91
CA VAL A 62 -9.36 -1.63 8.74
C VAL A 62 -8.70 -2.17 7.48
N LEU A 63 -7.43 -2.61 7.58
CA LEU A 63 -6.69 -3.15 6.44
C LEU A 63 -7.38 -4.39 5.87
N SER A 64 -7.85 -5.30 6.73
CA SER A 64 -8.52 -6.53 6.27
C SER A 64 -9.82 -6.23 5.54
N GLU A 65 -10.63 -5.28 6.03
CA GLU A 65 -11.88 -4.90 5.38
C GLU A 65 -11.64 -4.28 4.00
N GLU A 66 -10.73 -3.31 3.92
CA GLU A 66 -10.40 -2.60 2.69
C GLU A 66 -9.74 -3.51 1.65
N PHE A 67 -8.88 -4.44 2.09
CA PHE A 67 -8.28 -5.46 1.24
C PHE A 67 -9.34 -6.37 0.62
N LEU A 68 -10.29 -6.88 1.42
CA LEU A 68 -11.38 -7.72 0.92
C LEU A 68 -12.30 -6.95 -0.04
N GLU A 69 -12.56 -5.67 0.22
CA GLU A 69 -13.33 -4.84 -0.69
C GLU A 69 -12.61 -4.67 -2.04
N LEU A 70 -11.30 -4.37 -2.02
CA LEU A 70 -10.50 -4.26 -3.23
C LEU A 70 -10.51 -5.57 -4.03
N GLN A 71 -10.28 -6.72 -3.37
CA GLN A 71 -10.35 -8.05 -3.99
C GLN A 71 -11.68 -8.28 -4.71
N GLU A 72 -12.79 -7.94 -4.05
CA GLU A 72 -14.11 -8.15 -4.63
C GLU A 72 -14.38 -7.23 -5.82
N LYS A 73 -13.95 -5.96 -5.75
CA LYS A 73 -14.07 -5.00 -6.85
C LYS A 73 -13.22 -5.43 -8.05
N SER A 74 -11.97 -5.83 -7.83
CA SER A 74 -11.05 -6.31 -8.88
C SER A 74 -11.56 -7.58 -9.54
N ARG A 75 -12.04 -8.56 -8.76
CA ARG A 75 -12.65 -9.80 -9.29
C ARG A 75 -13.85 -9.54 -10.21
N ARG A 76 -14.59 -8.45 -9.95
CA ARG A 76 -15.74 -8.02 -10.77
C ARG A 76 -15.35 -7.07 -11.91
N GLY A 77 -14.06 -6.75 -12.08
CA GLY A 77 -13.59 -5.78 -13.08
C GLY A 77 -14.15 -4.38 -12.86
N ARG A 78 -14.46 -4.00 -11.61
CA ARG A 78 -14.97 -2.66 -11.29
C ARG A 78 -13.82 -1.68 -11.16
N PRO A 79 -13.97 -0.43 -11.63
CA PRO A 79 -12.97 0.61 -11.39
C PRO A 79 -12.74 0.85 -9.90
N THR A 80 -11.48 0.97 -9.50
CA THR A 80 -11.00 1.19 -8.13
C THR A 80 -10.10 2.42 -8.08
N LEU A 81 -9.96 3.02 -6.88
CA LEU A 81 -8.99 4.11 -6.69
C LEU A 81 -7.55 3.57 -6.62
N MET A 82 -7.38 2.50 -5.85
CA MET A 82 -6.15 1.72 -5.71
C MET A 82 -6.00 0.75 -6.89
N ASP A 83 -4.77 0.51 -7.30
CA ASP A 83 -4.43 -0.46 -8.35
C ASP A 83 -4.87 -1.87 -7.96
N GLU A 84 -5.35 -2.66 -8.94
CA GLU A 84 -5.81 -4.03 -8.68
C GLU A 84 -4.70 -4.96 -8.22
N TYR A 85 -3.43 -4.62 -8.48
CA TYR A 85 -2.28 -5.35 -7.96
C TYR A 85 -2.29 -5.43 -6.43
N GLY A 86 -2.82 -4.41 -5.74
CA GLY A 86 -2.99 -4.41 -4.28
C GLY A 86 -3.95 -5.50 -3.79
N ALA A 87 -4.75 -6.13 -4.65
CA ALA A 87 -5.63 -7.24 -4.29
C ALA A 87 -4.88 -8.59 -4.13
N THR A 88 -3.58 -8.63 -4.41
CA THR A 88 -2.78 -9.86 -4.45
C THR A 88 -2.58 -10.49 -3.06
N ASN A 89 -2.11 -9.70 -2.10
CA ASN A 89 -1.91 -10.10 -0.71
C ASN A 89 -1.84 -8.84 0.19
N PRO A 90 -1.88 -8.97 1.53
CA PRO A 90 -1.87 -7.82 2.44
C PRO A 90 -0.63 -6.90 2.34
N ALA A 91 0.55 -7.44 2.05
CA ALA A 91 1.76 -6.64 1.88
C ALA A 91 1.67 -5.76 0.62
N GLU A 92 1.21 -6.33 -0.49
CA GLU A 92 0.97 -5.59 -1.74
C GLU A 92 -0.17 -4.57 -1.58
N PHE A 93 -1.19 -4.91 -0.81
CA PHE A 93 -2.25 -3.98 -0.46
C PHE A 93 -1.68 -2.76 0.27
N PHE A 94 -0.86 -2.97 1.29
CA PHE A 94 -0.22 -1.89 2.04
C PHE A 94 0.66 -1.01 1.15
N ALA A 95 1.44 -1.62 0.25
CA ALA A 95 2.28 -0.89 -0.68
C ALA A 95 1.46 -0.01 -1.66
N VAL A 96 0.42 -0.55 -2.27
CA VAL A 96 -0.47 0.21 -3.18
C VAL A 96 -1.29 1.27 -2.44
N ALA A 97 -1.72 0.98 -1.22
CA ALA A 97 -2.36 1.97 -0.35
C ALA A 97 -1.40 3.13 -0.03
N THR A 98 -0.12 2.83 0.22
CA THR A 98 0.93 3.84 0.45
C THR A 98 1.16 4.71 -0.79
N GLU A 99 1.25 4.12 -1.98
CA GLU A 99 1.34 4.89 -3.24
C GLU A 99 0.14 5.84 -3.38
N THR A 100 -1.07 5.32 -3.16
CA THR A 100 -2.32 6.09 -3.26
C THR A 100 -2.41 7.19 -2.20
N PHE A 101 -1.92 6.95 -0.99
CA PHE A 101 -1.89 7.92 0.11
C PHE A 101 -1.09 9.15 -0.27
N PHE A 102 0.09 8.99 -0.87
CA PHE A 102 0.94 10.12 -1.23
C PHE A 102 0.54 10.79 -2.55
N GLU A 103 0.09 10.03 -3.56
CA GLU A 103 -0.18 10.58 -4.89
C GLU A 103 -1.64 11.03 -5.08
N LYS A 104 -2.59 10.40 -4.38
CA LYS A 104 -4.03 10.73 -4.44
C LYS A 104 -4.65 10.94 -3.03
N PRO A 105 -4.03 11.74 -2.14
CA PRO A 105 -4.45 11.86 -0.74
C PRO A 105 -5.91 12.31 -0.58
N ARG A 106 -6.37 13.24 -1.41
CA ARG A 106 -7.74 13.77 -1.32
C ARG A 106 -8.79 12.72 -1.70
N GLN A 107 -8.49 11.89 -2.70
CA GLN A 107 -9.37 10.81 -3.10
C GLN A 107 -9.37 9.71 -2.05
N MET A 108 -8.20 9.36 -1.50
CA MET A 108 -8.10 8.35 -0.44
C MET A 108 -8.86 8.78 0.81
N ALA A 109 -8.64 10.00 1.31
CA ALA A 109 -9.38 10.54 2.45
C ALA A 109 -10.91 10.56 2.26
N LYS A 110 -11.39 10.68 1.01
CA LYS A 110 -12.82 10.69 0.68
C LYS A 110 -13.43 9.30 0.53
N HIS A 111 -12.69 8.36 -0.05
CA HIS A 111 -13.21 7.05 -0.46
C HIS A 111 -12.81 5.90 0.47
N HIS A 112 -11.73 6.08 1.24
CA HIS A 112 -11.13 5.12 2.16
C HIS A 112 -10.74 5.85 3.46
N THR A 113 -11.71 6.53 4.09
CA THR A 113 -11.46 7.45 5.21
C THR A 113 -10.82 6.75 6.40
N GLU A 114 -11.30 5.56 6.77
CA GLU A 114 -10.75 4.82 7.92
C GLU A 114 -9.29 4.41 7.65
N LEU A 115 -8.99 3.92 6.45
CA LEU A 115 -7.62 3.58 6.04
C LEU A 115 -6.70 4.81 5.99
N PHE A 116 -7.23 5.99 5.70
CA PHE A 116 -6.46 7.23 5.67
C PHE A 116 -6.15 7.78 7.07
N GLU A 117 -7.01 7.51 8.05
CA GLU A 117 -6.91 8.05 9.41
C GLU A 117 -6.25 7.12 10.43
N THR A 118 -6.17 5.81 10.13
CA THR A 118 -5.59 4.77 11.02
C THR A 118 -4.08 4.79 11.02
#